data_AF-V7HM50-F1
#
_entry.id   AF-V7HM50-F1
#
_cell.length_a   1.000
_cell.length_b   1.000
_cell.length_c   1.000
_cell.angle_alpha   90.00
_cell.angle_beta   90.00
_cell.angle_gamma   90.00
#
_symmetry.space_group_name_H-M   'P 1'
#
loop_
_entity.id
_entity.type
_entity.pdbx_description
1 polymer ?
#
loop_
_entity_poly.entity_id
_entity_poly.type
_entity_poly.pdbx_seq_one_letter_code
_entity_poly.pdbx_strand_id
1 'polypeptide(L)'
;MRRLLLVAAAAIAATAGVALAQDAKMSFFVTSVGSGKGADLGGLKGADAHCASLAEAAGVTGKEWHAYLSSANVDARDRIGKGPWVNAKGEKIADDVASLHSDANAINKQTALTEKGQVVNGRGDKPNRHDILTGSKPDGTKIADQTCGDWTLSGAEGAAMMGHHDRTGLDESAAAKSWNSSHASRGGCSQEALKGTGGDGLFYCFAAN
;
A
#
# COMPACT_ATOMS: atom_id res chain seq x y z
N MET A 1 57.49 4.89 44.95
CA MET A 1 57.43 5.03 43.49
C MET A 1 55.98 4.99 43.04
N ARG A 2 55.53 6.05 42.37
CA ARG A 2 54.17 6.25 41.82
C ARG A 2 53.73 5.09 40.92
N ARG A 3 52.48 4.67 41.03
CA ARG A 3 51.70 4.15 39.90
C ARG A 3 50.30 4.74 39.93
N LEU A 4 50.10 5.79 39.13
CA LEU A 4 48.80 6.15 38.60
C LEU A 4 48.42 5.08 37.56
N LEU A 5 47.19 4.58 37.61
CA LEU A 5 46.53 3.99 36.44
C LEU A 5 45.12 4.56 36.36
N LEU A 6 44.84 5.16 35.21
CA LEU A 6 43.63 5.88 34.87
C LEU A 6 42.45 4.92 34.72
N VAL A 7 41.32 5.24 35.34
CA VAL A 7 40.04 4.61 35.03
C VAL A 7 39.42 5.42 33.89
N ALA A 8 39.50 4.88 32.67
CA ALA A 8 38.79 5.44 31.52
C ALA A 8 37.30 5.11 31.64
N ALA A 9 36.48 6.12 31.91
CA ALA A 9 35.03 5.99 31.81
C ALA A 9 34.64 6.01 30.32
N ALA A 10 34.28 4.84 29.78
CA ALA A 10 33.69 4.73 28.45
C ALA A 10 32.25 5.26 28.51
N ALA A 11 32.02 6.44 27.96
CA ALA A 11 30.68 6.95 27.71
C ALA A 11 30.06 6.15 26.55
N ILE A 12 29.14 5.24 26.88
CA ILE A 12 28.29 4.58 25.90
C ILE A 12 27.30 5.63 25.38
N ALA A 13 27.58 6.15 24.20
CA ALA A 13 26.62 6.96 23.46
C ALA A 13 25.44 6.07 23.08
N ALA A 14 24.30 6.26 23.73
CA ALA A 14 23.04 5.68 23.31
C ALA A 14 22.68 6.28 21.94
N THR A 15 22.82 5.50 20.88
CA THR A 15 22.22 5.78 19.58
C THR A 15 20.72 5.58 19.71
N ALA A 16 20.02 6.61 20.21
CA ALA A 16 18.59 6.72 20.05
C ALA A 16 18.32 6.71 18.54
N GLY A 17 17.72 5.63 18.04
CA GLY A 17 17.26 5.54 16.67
C GLY A 17 16.40 6.75 16.38
N VAL A 18 16.74 7.46 15.31
CA VAL A 18 15.93 8.57 14.80
C VAL A 18 14.65 7.93 14.29
N ALA A 19 13.65 7.80 15.16
CA ALA A 19 12.27 7.74 14.73
C ALA A 19 12.03 9.10 14.08
N LEU A 20 12.21 9.17 12.76
CA LEU A 20 11.71 10.29 11.99
C LEU A 20 10.22 10.35 12.32
N ALA A 21 9.80 11.35 13.09
CA ALA A 21 8.40 11.66 13.26
C ALA A 21 7.88 11.96 11.84
N GLN A 22 7.31 10.94 11.20
CA GLN A 22 6.69 11.13 9.90
C GLN A 22 5.59 12.14 10.07
N ASP A 23 5.47 13.02 9.08
CA ASP A 23 4.55 14.15 9.13
C ASP A 23 3.16 13.62 9.50
N ALA A 24 2.55 14.17 10.56
CA ALA A 24 1.18 13.88 10.97
C ALA A 24 0.18 14.12 9.82
N LYS A 25 0.61 14.78 8.74
CA LYS A 25 -0.14 14.97 7.50
C LYS A 25 -0.26 13.72 6.63
N MET A 26 0.61 12.70 6.72
CA MET A 26 0.53 11.50 5.86
C MET A 26 -0.89 10.93 5.86
N SER A 27 -1.47 10.80 4.68
CA SER A 27 -2.86 10.35 4.49
C SER A 27 -2.99 9.35 3.34
N PHE A 28 -1.87 8.95 2.74
CA PHE A 28 -1.79 7.90 1.74
C PHE A 28 -0.48 7.13 1.87
N PHE A 29 -0.54 5.81 1.69
CA PHE A 29 0.62 4.96 1.49
C PHE A 29 0.26 3.63 0.81
N VAL A 30 1.26 2.93 0.28
CA VAL A 30 1.18 1.51 -0.11
C VAL A 30 1.65 0.67 1.08
N THR A 31 0.93 -0.39 1.46
CA THR A 31 1.38 -1.24 2.57
C THR A 31 2.80 -1.78 2.32
N SER A 32 3.73 -1.63 3.28
CA SER A 32 5.07 -2.23 3.13
C SER A 32 5.05 -3.76 3.11
N VAL A 33 4.02 -4.37 3.72
CA VAL A 33 3.81 -5.81 3.79
C VAL A 33 2.31 -6.11 3.67
N GLY A 34 1.96 -7.21 2.99
CA GLY A 34 0.58 -7.71 2.93
C GLY A 34 0.16 -8.44 4.22
N SER A 35 -0.97 -9.13 4.19
CA SER A 35 -1.47 -9.88 5.36
C SER A 35 -0.64 -11.13 5.70
N GLY A 36 0.19 -11.59 4.76
CA GLY A 36 0.88 -12.88 4.83
C GLY A 36 0.01 -14.07 4.43
N LYS A 37 -1.26 -13.84 4.07
CA LYS A 37 -2.23 -14.87 3.63
C LYS A 37 -2.72 -14.63 2.20
N GLY A 38 -1.88 -14.06 1.33
CA GLY A 38 -2.31 -13.67 -0.02
C GLY A 38 -3.37 -12.57 0.04
N ALA A 39 -4.50 -12.78 -0.64
CA ALA A 39 -5.62 -11.83 -0.68
C ALA A 39 -6.66 -12.05 0.44
N ASP A 40 -6.46 -13.02 1.35
CA ASP A 40 -7.25 -13.08 2.58
C ASP A 40 -6.76 -11.99 3.52
N LEU A 41 -7.56 -10.93 3.61
CA LEU A 41 -7.35 -9.77 4.46
C LEU A 41 -8.30 -9.78 5.66
N GLY A 42 -9.11 -10.83 5.85
CA GLY A 42 -10.21 -10.83 6.80
C GLY A 42 -11.36 -9.89 6.40
N GLY A 43 -11.57 -9.72 5.08
CA GLY A 43 -12.50 -8.76 4.52
C GLY A 43 -12.04 -7.31 4.61
N LEU A 44 -12.89 -6.38 4.17
CA LEU A 44 -12.57 -4.94 4.16
C LEU A 44 -12.17 -4.41 5.54
N LYS A 45 -12.84 -4.87 6.61
CA LYS A 45 -12.53 -4.47 7.99
C LYS A 45 -11.13 -4.91 8.41
N GLY A 46 -10.70 -6.11 8.02
CA GLY A 46 -9.36 -6.59 8.34
C GLY A 46 -8.28 -5.86 7.53
N ALA A 47 -8.57 -5.52 6.27
CA ALA A 47 -7.70 -4.67 5.46
C ALA A 47 -7.54 -3.26 6.05
N ASP A 48 -8.63 -2.65 6.52
CA ASP A 48 -8.62 -1.33 7.18
C ASP A 48 -7.82 -1.38 8.49
N ALA A 49 -7.99 -2.44 9.29
CA ALA A 49 -7.22 -2.64 10.52
C ALA A 49 -5.72 -2.82 10.22
N HIS A 50 -5.36 -3.48 9.13
CA HIS A 50 -3.97 -3.61 8.68
C HIS A 50 -3.39 -2.25 8.27
N CYS A 51 -4.13 -1.43 7.54
CA CYS A 51 -3.73 -0.05 7.24
C CYS A 51 -3.49 0.76 8.52
N ALA A 52 -4.43 0.73 9.48
CA ALA A 52 -4.29 1.45 10.74
C ALA A 52 -3.05 0.99 11.53
N SER A 53 -2.82 -0.33 11.61
CA SER A 53 -1.67 -0.89 12.32
C SER A 53 -0.33 -0.46 11.71
N LEU A 54 -0.22 -0.46 10.39
CA LEU A 54 0.99 0.00 9.70
C LEU A 54 1.22 1.50 9.89
N ALA A 55 0.18 2.31 9.78
CA ALA A 55 0.26 3.75 10.00
C ALA A 55 0.68 4.08 11.45
N GLU A 56 0.10 3.40 12.44
CA GLU A 56 0.46 3.56 13.85
C GLU A 56 1.91 3.15 14.10
N ALA A 57 2.38 2.05 13.51
CA ALA A 57 3.77 1.62 13.59
C ALA A 57 4.75 2.62 12.96
N ALA A 58 4.29 3.43 11.99
CA ALA A 58 5.03 4.55 11.41
C ALA A 58 4.89 5.87 12.21
N GLY A 59 4.20 5.85 13.35
CA GLY A 59 4.00 7.02 14.20
C GLY A 59 2.84 7.93 13.79
N VAL A 60 1.99 7.50 12.85
CA VAL A 60 0.82 8.27 12.40
C VAL A 60 -0.44 7.73 13.07
N THR A 61 -0.90 8.45 14.09
CA THR A 61 -2.06 8.08 14.92
C THR A 61 -3.22 9.07 14.75
N GLY A 62 -4.39 8.71 15.26
CA GLY A 62 -5.56 9.60 15.30
C GLY A 62 -6.27 9.79 13.95
N LYS A 63 -6.01 8.93 12.96
CA LYS A 63 -6.72 8.90 11.67
C LYS A 63 -7.49 7.61 11.51
N GLU A 64 -8.64 7.71 10.86
CA GLU A 64 -9.33 6.54 10.33
C GLU A 64 -8.72 6.18 8.98
N TRP A 65 -8.32 4.91 8.82
CA TRP A 65 -7.68 4.41 7.61
C TRP A 65 -8.58 3.39 6.92
N HIS A 66 -8.74 3.55 5.61
CA HIS A 66 -9.38 2.56 4.76
C HIS A 66 -8.42 2.03 3.70
N ALA A 67 -8.45 0.73 3.51
CA ALA A 67 -7.84 0.08 2.36
C ALA A 67 -8.65 0.46 1.10
N TYR A 68 -7.97 0.89 0.04
CA TYR A 68 -8.58 1.13 -1.27
C TYR A 68 -8.89 -0.22 -1.93
N LEU A 69 -10.01 -0.80 -1.53
CA LEU A 69 -10.48 -2.10 -1.99
C LEU A 69 -11.99 -2.03 -2.20
N SER A 70 -12.44 -2.47 -3.36
CA SER A 70 -13.85 -2.72 -3.60
C SER A 70 -14.25 -4.10 -3.08
N SER A 71 -15.52 -4.32 -2.81
CA SER A 71 -16.12 -5.64 -2.54
C SER A 71 -17.34 -5.85 -3.45
N ALA A 72 -18.05 -6.97 -3.29
CA ALA A 72 -19.28 -7.25 -4.02
C ALA A 72 -20.33 -6.13 -3.91
N ASN A 73 -20.32 -5.37 -2.81
CA ASN A 73 -21.35 -4.36 -2.52
C ASN A 73 -20.77 -2.95 -2.25
N VAL A 74 -19.45 -2.78 -2.29
CA VAL A 74 -18.82 -1.51 -1.92
C VAL A 74 -17.81 -1.10 -2.98
N ASP A 75 -17.89 0.17 -3.39
CA ASP A 75 -16.94 0.80 -4.30
C ASP A 75 -15.80 1.41 -3.48
N ALA A 76 -14.54 1.15 -3.87
CA ALA A 76 -13.36 1.63 -3.14
C ALA A 76 -13.35 3.17 -3.02
N ARG A 77 -13.74 3.87 -4.09
CA ARG A 77 -13.77 5.33 -4.16
C ARG A 77 -14.62 6.01 -3.09
N ASP A 78 -15.66 5.34 -2.59
CA ASP A 78 -16.62 5.91 -1.65
C ASP A 78 -16.16 5.78 -0.19
N ARG A 79 -15.11 5.00 0.06
CA ARG A 79 -14.62 4.68 1.41
C ARG A 79 -13.47 5.57 1.87
N ILE A 80 -12.67 6.09 0.96
CA ILE A 80 -11.35 6.66 1.25
C ILE A 80 -11.34 8.13 1.71
N GLY A 81 -12.51 8.71 2.01
CA GLY A 81 -12.66 10.13 2.34
C GLY A 81 -12.62 11.04 1.10
N LYS A 82 -12.55 12.36 1.34
CA LYS A 82 -12.63 13.35 0.24
C LYS A 82 -11.28 13.87 -0.25
N GLY A 83 -10.20 13.56 0.45
CA GLY A 83 -8.88 14.14 0.21
C GLY A 83 -8.70 15.52 0.85
N PRO A 84 -7.58 16.22 0.58
CA PRO A 84 -6.46 15.76 -0.23
C PRO A 84 -5.67 14.64 0.46
N TRP A 85 -4.96 13.85 -0.34
CA TRP A 85 -4.06 12.83 0.18
C TRP A 85 -2.60 13.16 -0.12
N VAL A 86 -1.74 12.91 0.87
CA VAL A 86 -0.29 13.13 0.77
C VAL A 86 0.46 11.89 1.24
N ASN A 87 1.59 11.59 0.61
CA ASN A 87 2.42 10.46 0.97
C ASN A 87 3.26 10.74 2.24
N ALA A 88 4.05 9.75 2.64
CA ALA A 88 4.98 9.80 3.76
C ALA A 88 6.00 10.96 3.74
N LYS A 89 6.28 11.54 2.57
CA LYS A 89 7.19 12.69 2.38
C LYS A 89 6.45 14.02 2.24
N GLY A 90 5.13 14.02 2.41
CA GLY A 90 4.29 15.21 2.27
C GLY A 90 4.01 15.58 0.81
N GLU A 91 4.35 14.74 -0.16
CA GLU A 91 4.04 14.98 -1.56
C GLU A 91 2.56 14.67 -1.82
N LYS A 92 1.88 15.56 -2.54
CA LYS A 92 0.46 15.43 -2.84
C LYS A 92 0.22 14.32 -3.86
N ILE A 93 -0.74 13.44 -3.56
CA ILE A 93 -1.18 12.33 -4.39
C ILE A 93 -2.40 12.71 -5.22
N ALA A 94 -3.41 13.30 -4.60
CA ALA A 94 -4.57 13.84 -5.29
C ALA A 94 -5.26 14.89 -4.40
N ASP A 95 -5.89 15.88 -5.03
CA ASP A 95 -6.68 16.91 -4.35
C ASP A 95 -8.00 16.35 -3.82
N ASP A 96 -8.65 15.49 -4.60
CA ASP A 96 -9.95 14.92 -4.30
C ASP A 96 -10.18 13.58 -5.04
N VAL A 97 -11.33 12.94 -4.78
CA VAL A 97 -11.73 11.68 -5.41
C VAL A 97 -11.77 11.79 -6.94
N ALA A 98 -12.20 12.92 -7.50
CA ALA A 98 -12.27 13.10 -8.95
C ALA A 98 -10.86 13.12 -9.57
N SER A 99 -9.95 13.87 -8.96
CA SER A 99 -8.55 13.97 -9.34
C SER A 99 -7.83 12.63 -9.21
N LEU A 100 -8.11 11.87 -8.14
CA LEU A 100 -7.54 10.54 -7.90
C LEU A 100 -7.84 9.55 -9.04
N HIS A 101 -9.05 9.59 -9.60
CA HIS A 101 -9.50 8.70 -10.67
C HIS A 101 -9.39 9.34 -12.07
N SER A 102 -8.59 10.40 -12.19
CA SER A 102 -8.22 11.05 -13.45
C SER A 102 -6.72 10.94 -13.68
N ASP A 103 -6.20 11.44 -14.80
CA ASP A 103 -4.76 11.52 -15.06
C ASP A 103 -4.02 12.55 -14.18
N ALA A 104 -4.74 13.36 -13.40
CA ALA A 104 -4.15 14.39 -12.53
C ALA A 104 -3.53 13.85 -11.22
N ASN A 105 -3.81 12.60 -10.85
CA ASN A 105 -3.20 12.00 -9.65
C ASN A 105 -1.69 11.81 -9.85
N ALA A 106 -0.95 11.84 -8.75
CA ALA A 106 0.50 11.71 -8.77
C ALA A 106 1.01 10.29 -8.53
N ILE A 107 0.16 9.23 -8.55
CA ILE A 107 0.59 7.86 -8.24
C ILE A 107 1.55 7.35 -9.31
N ASN A 108 2.80 7.10 -8.90
CA ASN A 108 3.88 6.49 -9.69
C ASN A 108 4.92 5.88 -8.73
N LYS A 109 6.01 5.31 -9.27
CA LYS A 109 7.05 4.61 -8.49
C LYS A 109 7.68 5.48 -7.40
N GLN A 110 7.81 6.78 -7.65
CA GLN A 110 8.50 7.71 -6.75
C GLN A 110 7.59 8.21 -5.64
N THR A 111 6.27 8.25 -5.86
CA THR A 111 5.29 8.85 -4.96
C THR A 111 4.44 7.82 -4.21
N ALA A 112 4.27 6.61 -4.77
CA ALA A 112 3.58 5.47 -4.16
C ALA A 112 4.46 4.80 -3.09
N LEU A 113 4.76 5.56 -2.05
CA LEU A 113 5.67 5.17 -0.98
C LEU A 113 4.95 4.32 0.07
N THR A 114 5.75 3.55 0.81
CA THR A 114 5.26 2.83 1.99
C THR A 114 4.93 3.76 3.13
N GLU A 115 4.25 3.24 4.16
CA GLU A 115 4.01 3.95 5.41
C GLU A 115 5.31 4.44 6.06
N LYS A 116 6.46 3.86 5.70
CA LYS A 116 7.82 4.23 6.18
C LYS A 116 8.55 5.20 5.24
N GLY A 117 7.89 5.70 4.20
CA GLY A 117 8.49 6.56 3.18
C GLY A 117 9.45 5.86 2.21
N GLN A 118 9.38 4.53 2.13
CA GLN A 118 10.26 3.73 1.27
C GLN A 118 9.63 3.54 -0.11
N VAL A 119 10.46 3.47 -1.14
CA VAL A 119 10.02 3.10 -2.50
C VAL A 119 9.62 1.63 -2.51
N VAL A 120 8.47 1.32 -3.09
CA VAL A 120 8.03 -0.06 -3.31
C VAL A 120 8.74 -0.61 -4.55
N ASN A 121 9.25 -1.85 -4.46
CA ASN A 121 9.81 -2.52 -5.62
C ASN A 121 8.76 -2.63 -6.74
N GLY A 122 9.12 -2.17 -7.93
CA GLY A 122 8.30 -2.22 -9.13
C GLY A 122 8.79 -3.26 -10.13
N ARG A 123 8.29 -3.17 -11.35
CA ARG A 123 8.69 -4.06 -12.44
C ARG A 123 10.18 -3.90 -12.72
N GLY A 124 10.90 -5.02 -12.77
CA GLY A 124 12.36 -5.06 -12.96
C GLY A 124 13.18 -5.10 -11.67
N ASP A 125 12.57 -4.79 -10.51
CA ASP A 125 13.23 -4.92 -9.22
C ASP A 125 13.14 -6.36 -8.67
N LYS A 126 13.95 -6.69 -7.66
CA LYS A 126 13.95 -8.00 -6.98
C LYS A 126 13.80 -7.85 -5.47
N PRO A 127 12.81 -8.51 -4.83
CA PRO A 127 11.67 -9.20 -5.48
C PRO A 127 10.76 -8.20 -6.22
N ASN A 128 10.04 -8.66 -7.25
CA ASN A 128 9.00 -7.87 -7.91
C ASN A 128 7.78 -7.77 -6.97
N ARG A 129 7.25 -6.57 -6.75
CA ARG A 129 6.09 -6.28 -5.86
C ARG A 129 5.19 -5.20 -6.47
N HIS A 130 5.05 -5.27 -7.78
CA HIS A 130 4.50 -4.22 -8.63
C HIS A 130 2.97 -4.18 -8.59
N ASP A 131 2.33 -5.36 -8.61
CA ASP A 131 0.88 -5.45 -8.63
C ASP A 131 0.31 -5.13 -7.22
N ILE A 132 -0.71 -4.28 -7.19
CA ILE A 132 -1.41 -3.83 -5.99
C ILE A 132 -2.88 -4.24 -6.07
N LEU A 133 -3.40 -4.90 -5.02
CA LEU A 133 -4.78 -5.35 -4.93
C LEU A 133 -5.75 -4.17 -4.87
N THR A 134 -6.85 -4.21 -5.64
CA THR A 134 -7.87 -3.14 -5.66
C THR A 134 -9.32 -3.64 -5.79
N GLY A 135 -9.56 -4.71 -6.55
CA GLY A 135 -10.92 -5.16 -6.88
C GLY A 135 -11.77 -4.16 -7.68
N SER A 136 -11.15 -3.16 -8.30
CA SER A 136 -11.84 -1.96 -8.79
C SER A 136 -11.61 -1.72 -10.28
N LYS A 137 -12.57 -1.04 -10.93
CA LYS A 137 -12.45 -0.44 -12.25
C LYS A 137 -11.59 0.83 -12.19
N PRO A 138 -11.19 1.40 -13.33
CA PRO A 138 -10.40 2.64 -13.34
C PRO A 138 -11.08 3.80 -12.59
N ASP A 139 -12.41 3.87 -12.62
CA ASP A 139 -13.20 4.89 -11.92
C ASP A 139 -13.38 4.62 -10.41
N GLY A 140 -12.78 3.55 -9.88
CA GLY A 140 -12.84 3.16 -8.47
C GLY A 140 -14.13 2.46 -8.05
N THR A 141 -15.01 2.12 -8.99
CA THR A 141 -16.17 1.26 -8.74
C THR A 141 -15.79 -0.22 -8.76
N LYS A 142 -16.57 -1.06 -8.08
CA LYS A 142 -16.31 -2.50 -7.96
C LYS A 142 -16.33 -3.22 -9.31
N ILE A 143 -15.54 -4.30 -9.38
CA ILE A 143 -15.64 -5.33 -10.41
C ILE A 143 -16.18 -6.61 -9.77
N ALA A 144 -17.24 -7.15 -10.35
CA ALA A 144 -17.83 -8.41 -9.88
C ALA A 144 -16.80 -9.55 -9.93
N ASP A 145 -16.80 -10.39 -8.90
CA ASP A 145 -15.97 -11.60 -8.78
C ASP A 145 -14.46 -11.39 -8.88
N GLN A 146 -13.97 -10.16 -8.68
CA GLN A 146 -12.55 -9.80 -8.73
C GLN A 146 -12.02 -9.27 -7.40
N THR A 147 -12.47 -9.84 -6.29
CA THR A 147 -12.11 -9.42 -4.93
C THR A 147 -11.58 -10.58 -4.09
N CYS A 148 -11.27 -11.74 -4.69
CA CYS A 148 -10.89 -12.94 -3.95
C CYS A 148 -11.89 -13.29 -2.83
N GLY A 149 -13.17 -13.36 -3.19
CA GLY A 149 -14.27 -13.65 -2.25
C GLY A 149 -14.40 -12.58 -1.17
N ASP A 150 -14.45 -11.31 -1.58
CA ASP A 150 -14.48 -10.16 -0.67
C ASP A 150 -13.33 -10.18 0.34
N TRP A 151 -12.13 -10.52 -0.15
CA TRP A 151 -10.87 -10.51 0.57
C TRP A 151 -10.83 -11.53 1.72
N THR A 152 -11.39 -12.71 1.47
CA THR A 152 -11.41 -13.84 2.43
C THR A 152 -10.81 -15.13 1.87
N LEU A 153 -10.43 -15.16 0.59
CA LEU A 153 -9.80 -16.32 -0.05
C LEU A 153 -8.28 -16.18 -0.09
N SER A 154 -7.58 -17.30 0.20
CA SER A 154 -6.13 -17.44 0.08
C SER A 154 -5.71 -18.63 -0.79
N GLY A 155 -6.65 -19.20 -1.56
CA GLY A 155 -6.49 -20.45 -2.30
C GLY A 155 -6.18 -20.26 -3.78
N ALA A 156 -6.40 -21.31 -4.57
CA ALA A 156 -6.33 -21.27 -6.03
C ALA A 156 -7.62 -20.70 -6.67
N GLU A 157 -8.68 -20.63 -5.87
CA GLU A 157 -10.00 -20.16 -6.25
C GLU A 157 -10.09 -18.63 -6.23
N GLY A 158 -10.83 -18.09 -7.21
CA GLY A 158 -11.06 -16.66 -7.33
C GLY A 158 -9.92 -15.91 -8.01
N ALA A 159 -10.12 -14.60 -8.17
CA ALA A 159 -9.12 -13.67 -8.63
C ALA A 159 -9.35 -12.30 -7.97
N ALA A 160 -8.31 -11.48 -7.93
CA ALA A 160 -8.41 -10.09 -7.53
C ALA A 160 -8.04 -9.18 -8.70
N MET A 161 -8.80 -8.12 -8.95
CA MET A 161 -8.34 -7.05 -9.83
C MET A 161 -7.20 -6.31 -9.14
N MET A 162 -6.17 -5.99 -9.92
CA MET A 162 -4.94 -5.36 -9.47
C MET A 162 -4.60 -4.18 -10.36
N GLY A 163 -3.89 -3.21 -9.82
CA GLY A 163 -3.26 -2.14 -10.60
C GLY A 163 -1.77 -2.03 -10.29
N HIS A 164 -1.10 -1.08 -10.94
CA HIS A 164 0.35 -0.96 -10.94
C HIS A 164 0.80 0.33 -10.27
N HIS A 165 1.46 0.26 -9.10
CA HIS A 165 1.90 1.46 -8.39
C HIS A 165 2.94 2.29 -9.15
N ASP A 166 3.75 1.62 -9.98
CA ASP A 166 4.82 2.25 -10.74
C ASP A 166 4.41 2.69 -12.15
N ARG A 167 3.14 2.52 -12.53
CA ARG A 167 2.58 2.88 -13.85
C ARG A 167 3.26 2.20 -15.04
N THR A 168 3.89 1.04 -14.84
CA THR A 168 4.58 0.30 -15.90
C THR A 168 3.78 -0.94 -16.30
N GLY A 169 3.81 -1.36 -17.56
CA GLY A 169 3.14 -2.59 -17.99
C GLY A 169 3.92 -3.35 -19.05
N LEU A 170 3.25 -4.26 -19.75
CA LEU A 170 3.81 -4.95 -20.91
C LEU A 170 3.77 -4.10 -22.18
N ASP A 171 2.89 -3.10 -22.21
CA ASP A 171 2.70 -2.14 -23.29
C ASP A 171 2.27 -0.77 -22.73
N GLU A 172 1.96 0.16 -23.64
CA GLU A 172 1.63 1.55 -23.31
C GLU A 172 0.12 1.81 -23.19
N SER A 173 -0.72 0.76 -23.17
CA SER A 173 -2.18 0.91 -23.06
C SER A 173 -2.59 1.50 -21.71
N ALA A 174 -3.78 2.12 -21.68
CA ALA A 174 -4.34 2.67 -20.45
C ALA A 174 -4.50 1.61 -19.34
N ALA A 175 -4.85 0.38 -19.70
CA ALA A 175 -4.94 -0.74 -18.75
C ALA A 175 -3.55 -1.08 -18.18
N ALA A 176 -2.54 -1.26 -19.04
CA ALA A 176 -1.17 -1.60 -18.63
C ALA A 176 -0.50 -0.56 -17.73
N LYS A 177 -0.95 0.71 -17.80
CA LYS A 177 -0.50 1.82 -16.94
C LYS A 177 -1.47 2.17 -15.81
N SER A 178 -2.56 1.41 -15.66
CA SER A 178 -3.57 1.70 -14.65
C SER A 178 -3.06 1.40 -13.26
N TRP A 179 -3.15 2.38 -12.35
CA TRP A 179 -2.72 2.19 -10.96
C TRP A 179 -3.70 1.33 -10.15
N ASN A 180 -4.95 1.21 -10.60
CA ASN A 180 -6.01 0.50 -9.87
C ASN A 180 -6.73 -0.59 -10.65
N SER A 181 -6.54 -0.73 -11.97
CA SER A 181 -7.33 -1.65 -12.79
C SER A 181 -6.57 -2.07 -14.06
N SER A 182 -5.47 -2.80 -13.88
CA SER A 182 -4.62 -3.30 -14.95
C SER A 182 -5.03 -4.71 -15.37
N HIS A 183 -5.00 -5.67 -14.45
CA HIS A 183 -5.36 -7.07 -14.72
C HIS A 183 -5.79 -7.82 -13.46
N ALA A 184 -6.43 -8.97 -13.67
CA ALA A 184 -6.74 -9.92 -12.61
C ALA A 184 -5.49 -10.67 -12.16
N SER A 185 -5.46 -11.13 -10.91
CA SER A 185 -4.45 -12.08 -10.43
C SER A 185 -4.51 -13.40 -11.22
N ARG A 186 -3.36 -14.04 -11.40
CA ARG A 186 -3.25 -15.33 -12.09
C ARG A 186 -2.97 -16.45 -11.09
N GLY A 187 -3.71 -17.55 -11.20
CA GLY A 187 -3.49 -18.74 -10.38
C GLY A 187 -4.10 -18.68 -8.98
N GLY A 188 -4.95 -17.68 -8.71
CA GLY A 188 -5.75 -17.59 -7.50
C GLY A 188 -5.39 -16.40 -6.61
N CYS A 189 -5.64 -16.60 -5.32
CA CYS A 189 -5.61 -15.60 -4.26
C CYS A 189 -4.53 -15.88 -3.20
N SER A 190 -3.80 -16.99 -3.33
CA SER A 190 -2.70 -17.35 -2.43
C SER A 190 -1.51 -16.41 -2.57
N GLN A 191 -0.66 -16.33 -1.53
CA GLN A 191 0.57 -15.53 -1.61
C GLN A 191 1.48 -15.97 -2.77
N GLU A 192 1.55 -17.27 -3.05
CA GLU A 192 2.32 -17.82 -4.16
C GLU A 192 1.75 -17.38 -5.52
N ALA A 193 0.42 -17.40 -5.67
CA ALA A 193 -0.26 -16.95 -6.88
C ALA A 193 -0.02 -15.45 -7.14
N LEU A 194 -0.14 -14.61 -6.10
CA LEU A 194 0.11 -13.17 -6.23
C LEU A 194 1.56 -12.88 -6.62
N LYS A 195 2.53 -13.57 -6.01
CA LYS A 195 3.95 -13.49 -6.39
C LYS A 195 4.22 -13.96 -7.82
N GLY A 196 3.56 -15.03 -8.24
CA GLY A 196 3.63 -15.56 -9.61
C GLY A 196 2.94 -14.69 -10.66
N THR A 197 2.11 -13.74 -10.24
CA THR A 197 1.49 -12.72 -11.10
C THR A 197 2.41 -11.52 -11.26
N GLY A 198 3.00 -11.03 -10.16
CA GLY A 198 3.84 -9.82 -10.16
C GLY A 198 3.68 -8.94 -8.91
N GLY A 199 2.78 -9.30 -8.01
CA GLY A 199 2.52 -8.61 -6.74
C GLY A 199 3.06 -9.34 -5.51
N ASP A 200 2.64 -8.86 -4.35
CA ASP A 200 2.98 -9.48 -3.05
C ASP A 200 1.86 -9.32 -2.02
N GLY A 201 0.61 -9.19 -2.49
CA GLY A 201 -0.56 -8.94 -1.63
C GLY A 201 -0.55 -7.56 -0.98
N LEU A 202 0.06 -6.57 -1.64
CA LEU A 202 0.07 -5.18 -1.19
C LEU A 202 -1.20 -4.47 -1.65
N PHE A 203 -1.59 -3.44 -0.92
CA PHE A 203 -2.75 -2.58 -1.22
C PHE A 203 -2.47 -1.14 -0.80
N TYR A 204 -3.32 -0.21 -1.26
CA TYR A 204 -3.23 1.19 -0.86
C TYR A 204 -4.06 1.45 0.40
N CYS A 205 -3.56 2.35 1.25
CA CYS A 205 -4.21 2.82 2.45
C CYS A 205 -4.42 4.33 2.36
N PHE A 206 -5.65 4.78 2.58
CA PHE A 206 -6.04 6.18 2.56
C PHE A 206 -6.65 6.57 3.90
N ALA A 207 -6.30 7.74 4.42
CA ALA A 207 -7.01 8.30 5.56
C ALA A 207 -8.36 8.86 5.08
N ALA A 208 -9.44 8.48 5.76
CA ALA A 208 -10.76 9.09 5.58
C ALA A 208 -10.78 10.47 6.25
N ASN A 209 -10.33 11.48 5.49
CA ASN A 209 -10.42 12.89 5.86
C ASN A 209 -11.73 13.52 5.40
#